data_AF-A0A377YXB7-F1
#
_entry.id   AF-A0A377YXB7-F1
#
_cell.length_a   1.000
_cell.length_b   1.000
_cell.length_c   1.000
_cell.angle_alpha   90.00
_cell.angle_beta   90.00
_cell.angle_gamma   90.00
#
_symmetry.space_group_name_H-M   'P 1'
#
loop_
_entity.id
_entity.type
_entity.pdbx_description
1 polymer ?
#
loop_
_entity_poly.entity_id
_entity_poly.type
_entity_poly.pdbx_seq_one_letter_code
_entity_poly.pdbx_strand_id
1 'polypeptide(L)'
;MQEIMQFIGRHPVLSIAWIALLGAVVFTTFKGLMSKVKVITRGEATRLINKEDAVVVDLRQRDDFRKGHIAGAINLLPSDIKANNVGELEKHNRNPLLW
;
A
#
# COMPACT_ATOMS: atom_id res chain seq x y z
N MET A 1 -10.37 -16.95 -36.16
CA MET A 1 -11.46 -15.94 -36.15
C MET A 1 -12.84 -16.59 -36.15
N GLN A 2 -13.14 -17.53 -37.06
CA GLN A 2 -14.45 -18.21 -37.11
C GLN A 2 -14.77 -19.01 -35.82
N GLU A 3 -13.82 -19.78 -35.30
CA GLU A 3 -13.99 -20.55 -34.04
C GLU A 3 -14.27 -19.66 -32.81
N ILE A 4 -13.64 -18.49 -32.72
CA ILE A 4 -13.84 -17.54 -31.63
C ILE A 4 -15.26 -16.96 -31.69
N MET A 5 -15.74 -16.63 -32.89
CA MET A 5 -17.09 -16.11 -33.08
C MET A 5 -18.16 -17.16 -32.73
N GLN A 6 -17.92 -18.43 -33.09
CA GLN A 6 -18.80 -19.53 -32.72
C GLN A 6 -18.80 -19.81 -31.20
N PHE A 7 -17.65 -19.72 -30.55
CA PHE A 7 -17.54 -19.88 -29.10
C PHE A 7 -18.28 -18.77 -28.33
N ILE A 8 -18.15 -17.51 -28.77
CA ILE A 8 -18.87 -16.38 -28.15
C ILE A 8 -20.39 -16.56 -28.30
N GLY A 9 -20.85 -16.98 -29.49
CA GLY A 9 -22.26 -17.26 -29.73
C GLY A 9 -22.82 -18.44 -28.92
N ARG A 10 -22.02 -19.50 -28.73
CA ARG A 10 -22.45 -20.71 -28.01
C ARG A 10 -22.28 -20.65 -26.49
N HIS A 11 -21.33 -19.84 -26.02
CA HIS A 11 -21.02 -19.68 -24.60
C HIS A 11 -20.92 -18.19 -24.19
N PRO A 12 -22.03 -17.44 -24.29
CA PRO A 12 -22.05 -16.00 -23.98
C PRO A 12 -21.71 -15.71 -22.51
N VAL A 13 -22.19 -16.56 -21.58
CA VAL A 13 -21.91 -16.42 -20.15
C VAL A 13 -20.41 -16.56 -19.85
N LEU A 14 -19.74 -17.55 -20.43
CA LEU A 14 -18.30 -17.75 -20.24
C LEU A 14 -17.49 -16.57 -20.82
N SER A 15 -17.94 -16.02 -21.95
CA SER A 15 -17.27 -14.88 -22.60
C SER A 15 -17.38 -13.61 -21.75
N ILE A 16 -18.56 -13.32 -21.19
CA ILE A 16 -18.76 -12.19 -20.27
C ILE A 16 -17.94 -12.38 -18.99
N ALA A 17 -17.96 -13.58 -18.40
CA ALA A 17 -17.18 -13.89 -17.21
C ALA A 17 -15.68 -13.68 -17.44
N TRP A 18 -15.16 -14.09 -18.61
CA TRP A 18 -13.76 -13.88 -18.98
C TRP A 18 -13.41 -12.39 -19.11
N ILE A 19 -14.25 -11.59 -19.78
CA ILE A 19 -14.01 -10.14 -19.89
C ILE A 19 -14.06 -9.47 -18.51
N ALA A 20 -15.00 -9.87 -17.65
CA ALA A 20 -15.09 -9.35 -16.29
C ALA A 20 -13.84 -9.68 -15.46
N LEU A 21 -13.36 -10.92 -15.53
CA LEU A 21 -12.11 -11.34 -14.87
C LEU A 21 -10.90 -10.59 -15.42
N LEU A 22 -10.78 -10.47 -16.74
CA LEU A 22 -9.71 -9.70 -17.37
C LEU A 22 -9.74 -8.24 -16.90
N GLY A 23 -10.92 -7.63 -16.92
CA GLY A 23 -11.12 -6.26 -16.43
C GLY A 23 -10.73 -6.10 -14.96
N ALA A 24 -11.07 -7.07 -14.10
CA ALA A 24 -10.68 -7.07 -12.69
C ALA A 24 -9.15 -7.19 -12.51
N VAL A 25 -8.48 -8.07 -13.27
CA VAL A 25 -7.01 -8.20 -13.24
C VAL A 25 -6.34 -6.92 -13.70
N VAL A 26 -6.80 -6.33 -14.81
CA VAL A 26 -6.29 -5.05 -15.31
C VAL A 26 -6.50 -3.97 -14.25
N PHE A 27 -7.72 -3.82 -13.72
CA PHE A 27 -8.03 -2.81 -12.70
C PHE A 27 -7.16 -2.96 -11.44
N THR A 28 -7.01 -4.18 -10.93
CA THR A 28 -6.20 -4.44 -9.72
C THR A 28 -4.71 -4.20 -9.97
N THR A 29 -4.20 -4.54 -11.15
CA THR A 29 -2.80 -4.31 -11.53
C THR A 29 -2.51 -2.82 -11.70
N PHE A 30 -3.37 -2.07 -12.40
CA PHE A 30 -3.22 -0.62 -12.55
C PHE A 30 -3.37 0.12 -11.22
N LYS A 31 -4.28 -0.33 -10.34
CA LYS A 31 -4.42 0.24 -8.98
C LYS A 31 -3.17 0.01 -8.14
N GLY A 32 -2.54 -1.16 -8.24
CA GLY A 32 -1.27 -1.44 -7.57
C GLY A 32 -0.13 -0.55 -8.06
N LEU A 33 -0.03 -0.36 -9.39
CA LEU A 33 1.00 0.48 -10.00
C LEU A 33 0.80 1.98 -9.75
N MET A 34 -0.45 2.43 -9.61
CA MET A 34 -0.82 3.82 -9.33
C MET A 34 -0.89 4.11 -7.82
N SER A 35 -0.52 3.15 -6.97
CA SER A 35 -0.45 3.36 -5.53
C SER A 35 0.62 4.41 -5.22
N LYS A 36 0.23 5.48 -4.51
CA LYS A 36 1.18 6.49 -3.99
C LYS A 36 2.10 5.92 -2.90
N VAL A 37 1.85 4.69 -2.44
CA VAL A 37 2.65 4.00 -1.43
C VAL A 37 3.74 3.19 -2.12
N LYS A 38 4.99 3.63 -1.96
CA LYS A 38 6.17 2.90 -2.46
C LYS A 38 6.61 1.87 -1.43
N VAL A 39 6.62 0.60 -1.81
CA VAL A 39 7.27 -0.45 -1.01
C VAL A 39 8.78 -0.33 -1.22
N ILE A 40 9.52 -0.23 -0.13
CA ILE A 40 10.97 -0.09 -0.14
C ILE A 40 11.66 -1.31 0.46
N THR A 41 12.90 -1.54 0.05
CA THR A 41 13.76 -2.59 0.62
C THR A 41 14.33 -2.16 1.98
N ARG A 42 14.84 -3.14 2.74
CA ARG A 42 15.49 -2.88 4.05
C ARG A 42 16.68 -1.93 3.92
N GLY A 43 17.49 -2.09 2.86
CA GLY A 43 18.64 -1.22 2.59
C GLY A 43 18.24 0.21 2.24
N GLU A 44 17.17 0.38 1.46
CA GLU A 44 16.60 1.71 1.19
C GLU A 44 16.04 2.35 2.45
N ALA A 45 15.37 1.59 3.32
CA ALA A 45 14.86 2.10 4.59
C ALA A 45 15.99 2.63 5.48
N THR A 46 17.08 1.87 5.65
CA THR A 46 18.26 2.34 6.40
C THR A 46 18.88 3.58 5.79
N ARG A 47 18.97 3.66 4.45
CA ARG A 47 19.47 4.85 3.76
C ARG A 47 18.60 6.07 4.03
N LEU A 48 17.28 5.93 3.95
CA LEU A 48 16.31 7.00 4.17
C LEU A 48 16.37 7.51 5.62
N ILE A 49 16.43 6.60 6.60
CA ILE A 49 16.56 6.95 8.02
C ILE A 49 17.86 7.71 8.28
N ASN A 50 18.99 7.24 7.73
CA ASN A 50 20.31 7.79 8.08
C ASN A 50 20.73 9.00 7.22
N LYS A 51 20.17 9.17 6.02
CA LYS A 51 20.61 10.22 5.07
C LYS A 51 19.53 11.23 4.70
N GLU A 52 18.26 10.90 4.89
CA GLU A 52 17.14 11.77 4.50
C GLU A 52 16.23 12.11 5.69
N ASP A 53 16.71 11.88 6.91
CA ASP A 53 15.99 12.14 8.17
C ASP A 53 14.55 11.58 8.16
N ALA A 54 14.39 10.40 7.55
CA ALA A 54 13.08 9.78 7.39
C ALA A 54 12.46 9.41 8.75
N VAL A 55 11.18 9.70 8.90
CA VAL A 55 10.42 9.41 10.11
C VAL A 55 9.79 8.04 9.99
N VAL A 56 10.09 7.18 10.96
CA VAL A 56 9.52 5.85 11.07
C VAL A 56 8.24 5.93 11.90
N VAL A 57 7.15 5.38 11.39
CA VAL A 57 5.83 5.39 12.02
C VAL A 57 5.42 3.95 12.28
N ASP A 58 5.35 3.57 13.54
CA ASP A 58 4.97 2.22 13.92
C ASP A 58 3.46 2.13 14.13
N LEU A 59 2.77 1.37 13.29
CA LEU A 59 1.31 1.21 13.31
C LEU A 59 0.81 0.13 14.29
N ARG A 60 1.71 -0.52 15.03
CA ARG A 60 1.37 -1.60 15.95
C ARG A 60 0.68 -1.06 17.22
N GLN A 61 0.08 -1.97 17.97
CA GLN A 61 -0.48 -1.67 19.29
C GLN A 61 0.60 -1.13 20.22
N ARG A 62 0.21 -0.24 21.15
CA ARG A 62 1.13 0.43 22.07
C ARG A 62 1.96 -0.55 22.90
N ASP A 63 1.36 -1.67 23.29
CA ASP A 63 2.05 -2.69 24.09
C ASP A 63 3.15 -3.40 23.29
N ASP A 64 2.96 -3.63 21.98
CA ASP A 64 3.97 -4.24 21.12
C ASP A 64 5.08 -3.25 20.76
N PHE A 65 4.73 -1.98 20.60
CA PHE A 65 5.71 -0.91 20.43
C PHE A 65 6.64 -0.80 21.66
N ARG A 66 6.07 -0.88 22.87
CA ARG A 66 6.82 -0.81 24.13
C ARG A 66 7.76 -2.00 24.35
N LYS A 67 7.40 -3.19 23.86
CA LYS A 67 8.28 -4.38 23.92
C LYS A 67 9.53 -4.24 23.06
N GLY A 68 9.48 -3.40 22.03
CA GLY A 68 10.62 -3.10 21.17
C GLY A 68 10.18 -2.46 19.86
N HIS A 69 10.85 -1.38 19.49
CA HIS A 69 10.60 -0.60 18.28
C HIS A 69 11.91 -0.05 17.70
N ILE A 70 11.86 0.42 16.45
CA ILE A 70 12.99 1.09 15.81
C ILE A 70 13.24 2.41 16.54
N ALA A 71 14.51 2.71 16.84
CA ALA A 71 14.87 3.94 17.55
C ALA A 71 14.37 5.19 16.80
N GLY A 72 13.73 6.11 17.53
CA GLY A 72 13.15 7.32 16.97
C GLY A 72 11.83 7.11 16.21
N ALA A 73 11.26 5.91 16.22
CA ALA A 73 9.95 5.67 15.63
C ALA A 73 8.83 6.32 16.46
N ILE A 74 7.80 6.81 15.77
CA ILE A 74 6.58 7.36 16.36
C ILE A 74 5.51 6.28 16.31
N ASN A 75 4.92 5.91 17.45
CA ASN A 75 3.81 4.96 17.46
C ASN A 75 2.50 5.67 17.16
N LEU A 76 1.84 5.27 16.07
CA LEU A 76 0.60 5.89 15.63
C LEU A 76 -0.38 4.81 15.19
N LEU A 77 -1.49 4.62 15.90
CA LEU A 77 -2.41 3.55 15.55
C LEU A 77 -3.19 3.92 14.28
N PRO A 78 -3.59 2.94 13.46
CA PRO A 78 -4.48 3.18 12.32
C PRO A 78 -5.79 3.88 12.71
N SER A 79 -6.27 3.68 13.94
CA SER A 79 -7.42 4.39 14.50
C SER A 79 -7.15 5.89 14.69
N ASP A 80 -5.95 6.24 15.16
CA ASP A 80 -5.54 7.63 15.42
C ASP A 80 -5.36 8.39 14.10
N ILE A 81 -4.81 7.73 13.07
CA ILE A 81 -4.73 8.27 11.70
C ILE A 81 -6.12 8.56 11.14
N LYS A 82 -7.06 7.60 11.28
CA LYS A 82 -8.45 7.78 10.81
C LYS A 82 -9.18 8.89 11.57
N ALA A 83 -8.86 9.09 12.84
CA ALA A 83 -9.37 10.17 13.66
C ALA A 83 -8.66 11.52 13.44
N ASN A 84 -7.73 11.60 12.47
CA ASN A 84 -6.90 12.76 12.17
C ASN A 84 -6.07 13.26 13.37
N ASN A 85 -5.74 12.36 14.31
CA ASN A 85 -4.92 12.64 15.49
C ASN A 85 -3.44 12.39 15.19
N VAL A 86 -2.87 13.17 14.28
CA VAL A 86 -1.51 12.97 13.73
C VAL A 86 -0.54 14.11 14.08
N GLY A 87 -0.80 14.87 15.15
CA GLY A 87 -0.07 16.09 15.48
C GLY A 87 1.45 15.92 15.65
N GLU A 88 1.95 14.72 15.98
CA GLU A 88 3.39 14.44 15.98
C GLU A 88 3.99 14.33 14.57
N LEU A 89 3.23 13.83 13.59
CA LEU A 89 3.66 13.76 12.19
C LEU A 89 3.64 15.11 11.49
N GLU A 90 2.76 16.03 11.90
CA GLU A 90 2.68 17.37 11.32
C GLU A 90 3.99 18.17 11.46
N LYS A 91 4.74 17.91 12.55
CA LYS A 91 6.07 18.48 12.77
C LYS A 91 7.11 18.01 11.75
N HIS A 92 6.86 16.88 11.10
CA HIS A 92 7.76 16.23 10.15
C HIS A 92 7.19 16.14 8.73
N ASN A 93 6.24 17.00 8.36
CA ASN A 93 5.52 16.97 7.08
C ASN A 93 6.41 17.18 5.83
N ARG A 94 7.70 17.49 5.99
CA ARG A 94 8.67 17.61 4.89
C ARG A 94 9.61 16.41 4.75
N ASN A 95 9.57 15.47 5.70
CA ASN A 95 10.49 14.35 5.75
C ASN A 95 9.84 13.10 5.13
N PRO A 96 10.61 12.17 4.55
CA PRO A 96 10.08 10.90 4.09
C PRO A 96 9.42 10.13 5.24
N LEU A 97 8.19 9.65 5.04
CA LEU A 97 7.48 8.82 6.03
C LEU A 97 7.63 7.34 5.66
N LEU A 98 8.04 6.54 6.64
CA LEU A 98 8.16 5.09 6.56
C LEU A 98 7.25 4.46 7.61
N TRP A 99 6.58 3.35 7.32
CA TRP A 99 5.72 2.64 8.28
C TRP A 99 5.80 1.13 8.14
#